data_AF-L1IUV3-F1
#
_entry.id   AF-L1IUV3-F1
#
_cell.length_a   1.000
_cell.length_b   1.000
_cell.length_c   1.000
_cell.angle_alpha   90.00
_cell.angle_beta   90.00
_cell.angle_gamma   90.00
#
_symmetry.space_group_name_H-M   'P 1'
#
loop_
_entity.id
_entity.type
_entity.pdbx_description
1 polymer ?
#
loop_
_entity_poly.entity_id
_entity_poly.type
_entity_poly.pdbx_seq_one_letter_code
_entity_poly.pdbx_strand_id
1 'polypeptide(L)'
;MLARSLLLLSLVSLACALHVAQDSPPKSCYKAPVIAEADPDVLIYDQNAPCPPGQVYLSNAGMKRPSAPLVAAGAADTHTYVAARFNPTLVSSLAGNIGQCVALPAGGTNVATWQVTRGQCP
;
A
#
# COMPACT_ATOMS: atom_id res chain seq x y z
N MET A 1 30.74 -22.24 -56.44
CA MET A 1 29.68 -21.20 -56.34
C MET A 1 28.47 -21.82 -55.66
N LEU A 2 27.87 -21.08 -54.71
CA LEU A 2 26.60 -21.33 -53.98
C LEU A 2 26.65 -22.51 -52.98
N ALA A 3 26.98 -22.33 -51.70
CA ALA A 3 26.28 -21.60 -50.62
C ALA A 3 24.93 -22.22 -50.22
N ARG A 4 24.86 -22.78 -49.00
CA ARG A 4 24.03 -22.27 -47.88
C ARG A 4 23.96 -23.27 -46.73
N SER A 5 24.80 -23.04 -45.72
CA SER A 5 24.52 -23.43 -44.34
C SER A 5 23.39 -22.56 -43.80
N LEU A 6 22.42 -23.15 -43.12
CA LEU A 6 21.53 -22.45 -42.19
C LEU A 6 21.34 -23.31 -40.94
N LEU A 7 22.20 -23.05 -39.94
CA LEU A 7 21.83 -23.19 -38.54
C LEU A 7 20.84 -22.07 -38.20
N LEU A 8 19.77 -22.37 -37.49
CA LEU A 8 19.10 -21.42 -36.59
C LEU A 8 18.72 -22.15 -35.31
N LEU A 9 19.64 -22.11 -34.35
CA LEU A 9 19.27 -21.92 -32.95
C LEU A 9 18.70 -20.51 -32.79
N SER A 10 17.63 -20.35 -32.02
CA SER A 10 17.65 -19.49 -30.83
C SER A 10 16.29 -19.44 -30.15
N LEU A 11 16.31 -19.77 -28.86
CA LEU A 11 15.32 -19.36 -27.88
C LEU A 11 15.14 -17.84 -27.92
N VAL A 12 13.90 -17.36 -27.80
CA VAL A 12 13.66 -16.08 -27.11
C VAL A 12 12.59 -16.32 -26.06
N SER A 13 13.08 -16.47 -24.83
CA SER A 13 12.39 -16.24 -23.58
C SER A 13 11.88 -14.80 -23.47
N LEU A 14 11.02 -14.58 -22.48
CA LEU A 14 10.63 -13.28 -21.92
C LEU A 14 9.69 -12.45 -22.81
N ALA A 15 8.63 -11.85 -22.28
CA ALA A 15 8.57 -11.23 -20.97
C ALA A 15 7.19 -11.33 -20.32
N CYS A 16 7.22 -11.58 -19.01
CA CYS A 16 6.36 -10.91 -18.05
C CYS A 16 5.96 -9.52 -18.51
N ALA A 17 4.66 -9.28 -18.63
CA ALA A 17 4.11 -7.96 -18.44
C ALA A 17 2.92 -8.09 -17.51
N LEU A 18 3.20 -8.48 -16.25
CA LEU A 18 2.33 -8.10 -15.14
C LEU A 18 2.41 -6.57 -15.11
N HIS A 19 1.48 -5.91 -15.79
CA HIS A 19 1.27 -4.47 -15.66
C HIS A 19 0.74 -4.23 -14.25
N VAL A 20 1.66 -4.05 -13.30
CA VAL A 20 1.32 -3.38 -12.04
C VAL A 20 1.21 -1.91 -12.41
N ALA A 21 -0.02 -1.43 -12.42
CA ALA A 21 -0.38 -0.08 -12.80
C ALA A 21 0.52 0.95 -12.11
N GLN A 22 0.96 1.90 -12.92
CA GLN A 22 1.89 2.96 -12.57
C GLN A 22 1.41 3.77 -11.37
N ASP A 23 2.37 4.20 -10.53
CA ASP A 23 2.24 5.15 -9.43
C ASP A 23 1.40 6.38 -9.82
N SER A 24 0.07 6.25 -9.67
CA SER A 24 -0.90 7.28 -10.01
C SER A 24 -1.71 7.64 -8.77
N PRO A 25 -1.68 8.90 -8.32
CA PRO A 25 -0.94 10.06 -8.85
C PRO A 25 0.50 10.22 -8.31
N PRO A 26 1.34 11.07 -8.95
CA PRO A 26 2.70 11.39 -8.48
C PRO A 26 2.70 12.04 -7.10
N LYS A 27 3.73 11.74 -6.28
CA LYS A 27 3.88 12.17 -4.88
C LYS A 27 3.76 13.71 -4.67
N SER A 28 4.00 14.51 -5.70
CA SER A 28 3.88 15.98 -5.68
C SER A 28 2.44 16.50 -5.61
N CYS A 29 1.45 15.65 -5.87
CA CYS A 29 0.03 16.01 -5.81
C CYS A 29 -0.59 15.83 -4.41
N TYR A 30 0.21 15.79 -3.33
CA TYR A 30 -0.31 15.54 -1.99
C TYR A 30 0.03 16.68 -1.04
N LYS A 31 -0.98 17.13 -0.27
CA LYS A 31 -0.76 18.14 0.77
C LYS A 31 -0.14 17.44 1.99
N ALA A 32 1.19 17.32 1.91
CA ALA A 32 2.16 16.74 2.84
C ALA A 32 2.22 15.19 2.89
N PRO A 33 3.42 14.58 2.90
CA PRO A 33 3.58 13.22 3.39
C PRO A 33 3.44 13.27 4.91
N VAL A 34 2.27 12.93 5.44
CA VAL A 34 2.19 12.60 6.86
C VAL A 34 2.93 11.28 7.02
N ILE A 35 4.05 11.32 7.73
CA ILE A 35 4.72 10.10 8.18
C ILE A 35 4.15 9.79 9.54
N ALA A 36 3.48 8.65 9.67
CA ALA A 36 3.08 8.15 10.96
C ALA A 36 4.19 7.28 11.55
N GLU A 37 4.62 7.62 12.76
CA GLU A 37 5.46 6.76 13.57
C GLU A 37 4.59 5.69 14.24
N ALA A 38 5.06 4.45 14.22
CA ALA A 38 4.28 3.31 14.68
C ALA A 38 4.82 2.70 15.96
N ASP A 39 3.92 2.45 16.90
CA ASP A 39 4.19 1.65 18.10
C ASP A 39 4.09 0.15 17.79
N PRO A 40 4.73 -0.73 18.59
CA PRO A 40 4.73 -2.19 18.37
C PRO A 40 3.33 -2.85 18.33
N ASP A 41 2.35 -2.25 18.99
CA ASP A 41 0.99 -2.76 19.16
C ASP A 41 -0.07 -1.97 18.37
N VAL A 42 0.36 -1.15 17.41
CA VAL A 42 -0.51 -0.30 16.61
C VAL A 42 -0.62 -0.81 15.16
N LEU A 43 -1.85 -0.82 14.64
CA LEU A 43 -2.13 -0.90 13.22
C LEU A 43 -2.40 0.50 12.69
N ILE A 44 -1.90 0.80 11.49
CA ILE A 44 -2.23 2.03 10.76
C ILE A 44 -2.93 1.62 9.47
N TYR A 45 -4.16 2.07 9.27
CA TYR A 45 -4.97 1.69 8.12
C TYR A 45 -5.77 2.86 7.55
N ASP A 46 -6.06 2.76 6.26
CA ASP A 46 -6.84 3.72 5.49
C ASP A 46 -8.27 3.19 5.30
N GLN A 47 -9.25 3.99 5.73
CA GLN A 47 -10.67 3.66 5.66
C GLN A 47 -11.31 4.01 4.31
N ASN A 48 -10.66 4.84 3.50
CA ASN A 48 -11.20 5.35 2.25
C ASN A 48 -10.52 4.77 1.01
N ALA A 49 -9.46 3.97 1.19
CA ALA A 49 -8.90 3.16 0.13
C ALA A 49 -9.99 2.28 -0.53
N PRO A 50 -9.89 1.99 -1.84
CA PRO A 50 -10.89 1.23 -2.59
C PRO A 50 -10.84 -0.27 -2.26
N CYS A 51 -11.11 -0.62 -1.01
CA CYS A 51 -11.20 -1.99 -0.52
C CYS A 51 -12.63 -2.53 -0.61
N PRO A 52 -12.81 -3.87 -0.68
CA PRO A 52 -14.14 -4.48 -0.56
C PRO A 52 -14.86 -4.10 0.74
N PRO A 53 -16.20 -4.18 0.78
CA PRO A 53 -16.96 -3.87 1.99
C PRO A 53 -16.44 -4.60 3.24
N GLY A 54 -16.27 -3.86 4.34
CA GLY A 54 -15.77 -4.39 5.61
C GLY A 54 -14.24 -4.53 5.69
N GLN A 55 -13.50 -4.11 4.65
CA GLN A 55 -12.04 -4.12 4.65
C GLN A 55 -11.46 -2.71 4.67
N VAL A 56 -10.22 -2.62 5.16
CA VAL A 56 -9.41 -1.39 5.20
C VAL A 56 -8.05 -1.68 4.58
N TYR A 57 -7.38 -0.65 4.04
CA TYR A 57 -6.05 -0.82 3.49
C TYR A 57 -5.01 -0.69 4.60
N LEU A 58 -4.28 -1.77 4.87
CA LEU A 58 -3.30 -1.81 5.95
C LEU A 58 -2.00 -1.13 5.51
N SER A 59 -1.73 0.04 6.07
CA SER A 59 -0.53 0.82 5.76
C SER A 59 0.66 0.42 6.64
N ASN A 60 0.38 -0.04 7.85
CA ASN A 60 1.40 -0.56 8.76
C ASN A 60 0.83 -1.49 9.82
N ALA A 61 1.68 -2.34 10.36
CA ALA A 61 1.40 -3.18 11.52
C ALA A 61 2.64 -3.26 12.42
N GLY A 62 2.52 -2.71 13.63
CA GLY A 62 3.60 -2.59 14.58
C GLY A 62 4.75 -1.73 14.03
N MET A 63 5.97 -2.01 14.49
CA MET A 63 7.19 -1.33 14.01
C MET A 63 7.74 -1.90 12.69
N LYS A 64 6.95 -2.63 11.89
CA LYS A 64 7.44 -3.23 10.64
C LYS A 64 7.80 -2.19 9.59
N ARG A 65 7.12 -1.04 9.60
CA ARG A 65 7.55 0.18 8.90
C ARG A 65 7.57 1.32 9.92
N PRO A 66 8.70 1.61 10.59
CA PRO A 66 8.75 2.65 11.63
C PRO A 66 8.23 4.02 11.16
N SER A 67 8.32 4.26 9.85
CA SER A 67 7.77 5.43 9.18
C SER A 67 6.81 4.96 8.07
N ALA A 68 5.50 5.02 8.34
CA ALA A 68 4.48 4.67 7.36
C ALA A 68 4.04 5.92 6.59
N PRO A 69 4.39 6.07 5.29
CA PRO A 69 3.91 7.19 4.49
C PRO A 69 2.41 7.05 4.25
N LEU A 70 1.65 8.08 4.62
CA LEU A 70 0.21 8.16 4.36
C LEU A 70 -0.02 8.92 3.05
N VAL A 71 -0.78 8.34 2.13
CA VAL A 71 -0.96 8.86 0.77
C VAL A 71 -2.43 8.75 0.34
N ALA A 72 -3.00 9.81 -0.24
CA ALA A 72 -4.35 9.76 -0.81
C ALA A 72 -4.37 9.15 -2.24
N ALA A 73 -3.94 7.90 -2.38
CA ALA A 73 -3.91 7.21 -3.66
C ALA A 73 -5.28 6.58 -4.00
N GLY A 74 -5.73 6.69 -5.25
CA GLY A 74 -6.96 6.03 -5.72
C GLY A 74 -8.12 6.98 -6.08
N ALA A 75 -9.36 6.59 -5.79
CA ALA A 75 -10.57 7.29 -6.26
C ALA A 75 -11.05 8.42 -5.34
N ALA A 76 -10.68 8.41 -4.05
CA ALA A 76 -11.11 9.43 -3.10
C ALA A 76 -10.13 10.61 -3.07
N ASP A 77 -10.68 11.83 -2.98
CA ASP A 77 -9.86 13.04 -2.87
C ASP A 77 -9.30 13.24 -1.46
N THR A 78 -9.94 12.64 -0.45
CA THR A 78 -9.49 12.65 0.95
C THR A 78 -9.54 11.24 1.52
N HIS A 79 -8.46 10.85 2.18
CA HIS A 79 -8.29 9.58 2.85
C HIS A 79 -8.13 9.77 4.35
N THR A 80 -8.88 8.99 5.12
CA THR A 80 -8.87 8.97 6.58
C THR A 80 -8.06 7.78 7.04
N TYR A 81 -6.90 8.08 7.61
CA TYR A 81 -6.03 7.11 8.22
C TYR A 81 -6.30 7.03 9.71
N VAL A 82 -6.37 5.83 10.24
CA VAL A 82 -6.55 5.57 11.67
C VAL A 82 -5.37 4.75 12.15
N ALA A 83 -4.75 5.20 13.23
CA ALA A 83 -3.93 4.35 14.07
C ALA A 83 -4.78 3.83 15.22
N ALA A 84 -4.81 2.51 15.39
CA ALA A 84 -5.50 1.88 16.51
C ALA A 84 -4.61 0.82 17.14
N ARG A 85 -4.67 0.76 18.48
CA ARG A 85 -3.96 -0.22 19.29
C ARG A 85 -4.77 -1.51 19.39
N PHE A 86 -4.08 -2.64 19.24
CA PHE A 86 -4.64 -3.99 19.30
C PHE A 86 -3.76 -4.92 20.15
N ASN A 87 -4.23 -6.15 20.35
CA ASN A 87 -3.40 -7.20 20.92
C ASN A 87 -2.11 -7.40 20.09
N PRO A 88 -0.90 -7.43 20.69
CA PRO A 88 0.37 -7.56 19.96
C PRO A 88 0.50 -8.82 19.09
N THR A 89 -0.08 -9.93 19.50
CA THR A 89 -0.11 -11.19 18.72
C THR A 89 -0.90 -10.98 17.42
N LEU A 90 -2.03 -10.27 17.52
CA LEU A 90 -2.84 -9.93 16.35
C LEU A 90 -2.07 -9.00 15.41
N VAL A 91 -1.42 -7.96 15.95
CA VAL A 91 -0.60 -7.03 15.14
C VAL A 91 0.50 -7.78 14.39
N SER A 92 1.18 -8.69 15.08
CA SER A 92 2.23 -9.53 14.49
C SER A 92 1.71 -10.42 13.37
N SER A 93 0.50 -10.96 13.52
CA SER A 93 -0.12 -11.82 12.49
C SER A 93 -0.45 -11.07 11.19
N LEU A 94 -0.73 -9.76 11.28
CA LEU A 94 -1.09 -8.92 10.13
C LEU A 94 0.12 -8.23 9.47
N ALA A 95 1.33 -8.41 10.01
CA ALA A 95 2.56 -7.83 9.46
C ALA A 95 2.79 -8.20 7.99
N GLY A 96 2.40 -9.42 7.57
CA GLY A 96 2.50 -9.89 6.19
C GLY A 96 1.50 -9.26 5.22
N ASN A 97 0.49 -8.55 5.73
CA ASN A 97 -0.59 -7.96 4.95
C ASN A 97 -0.40 -6.45 4.73
N ILE A 98 0.73 -5.87 5.13
CA ILE A 98 1.02 -4.46 4.86
C ILE A 98 0.99 -4.22 3.35
N GLY A 99 0.21 -3.22 2.94
CA GLY A 99 -0.03 -2.87 1.54
C GLY A 99 -1.21 -3.63 0.91
N GLN A 100 -2.04 -4.30 1.71
CA GLN A 100 -3.20 -5.06 1.24
C GLN A 100 -4.48 -4.59 1.93
N CYS A 101 -5.62 -4.86 1.28
CA CYS A 101 -6.92 -4.76 1.94
C CYS A 101 -7.12 -5.96 2.88
N VAL A 102 -7.50 -5.67 4.11
CA VAL A 102 -7.74 -6.67 5.15
C VAL A 102 -9.04 -6.38 5.89
N ALA A 103 -9.68 -7.43 6.40
CA ALA A 103 -10.76 -7.24 7.35
C ALA A 103 -10.23 -6.53 8.60
N LEU A 104 -10.88 -5.44 9.02
CA LEU A 104 -10.48 -4.73 10.22
C LEU A 104 -10.82 -5.59 11.46
N PRO A 105 -9.85 -5.92 12.31
CA PRO A 105 -10.12 -6.68 13.52
C PRO A 105 -11.02 -5.89 14.48
N ALA A 106 -11.86 -6.61 15.22
CA ALA A 106 -12.64 -6.02 16.31
C ALA A 106 -11.75 -5.71 17.53
N GLY A 107 -12.21 -4.79 18.39
CA GLY A 107 -11.57 -4.51 19.68
C GLY A 107 -10.37 -3.57 19.63
N GLY A 108 -10.14 -2.87 18.51
CA GLY A 108 -9.13 -1.83 18.41
C GLY A 108 -9.50 -0.58 19.19
N THR A 109 -8.52 0.05 19.84
CA THR A 109 -8.68 1.37 20.46
C THR A 109 -7.99 2.42 19.60
N ASN A 110 -8.75 3.38 19.07
CA ASN A 110 -8.18 4.47 18.27
C ASN A 110 -7.20 5.29 19.11
N VAL A 111 -5.99 5.52 18.58
CA VAL A 111 -4.95 6.34 19.21
C VAL A 111 -4.74 7.65 18.46
N ALA A 112 -4.91 7.65 17.13
CA ALA A 112 -4.80 8.84 16.31
C ALA A 112 -5.57 8.68 14.99
N THR A 113 -5.94 9.82 14.40
CA THR A 113 -6.60 9.90 13.10
C THR A 113 -5.96 11.02 12.29
N TRP A 114 -5.71 10.76 11.01
CA TRP A 114 -5.20 11.75 10.06
C TRP A 114 -6.11 11.82 8.83
N GLN A 115 -6.25 13.02 8.27
CA GLN A 115 -6.84 13.21 6.95
C GLN A 115 -5.74 13.62 5.98
N VAL A 116 -5.58 12.84 4.92
CA VAL A 116 -4.65 13.12 3.83
C VAL A 116 -5.48 13.44 2.60
N THR A 117 -5.30 14.64 2.06
CA THR A 117 -6.04 15.09 0.87
C THR A 117 -5.08 15.15 -0.32
N ARG A 118 -5.58 14.73 -1.48
CA ARG A 118 -4.92 14.99 -2.76
C ARG A 118 -4.88 16.50 -2.96
N GLY A 119 -3.68 17.08 -2.98
CA GLY A 119 -3.47 18.45 -3.38
C GLY A 119 -3.87 18.67 -4.84
N GLN A 120 -4.12 19.93 -5.21
CA GLN A 120 -4.30 20.28 -6.62
C GLN A 120 -2.99 19.99 -7.37
N CYS A 121 -3.05 19.05 -8.32
CA CYS A 121 -1.99 18.88 -9.31
C CYS A 121 -2.04 20.08 -10.28
N PRO A 122 -0.94 20.77 -10.58
CA PRO A 122 -0.85 21.58 -11.78
C PRO A 122 -0.97 20.73 -13.05
#